data_AF-A0A950U509-F1
#
_entry.id   AF-A0A950U509-F1
#
_cell.length_a   1.000
_cell.length_b   1.000
_cell.length_c   1.000
_cell.angle_alpha   90.00
_cell.angle_beta   90.00
_cell.angle_gamma   90.00
#
_symmetry.space_group_name_H-M   'P 1'
#
loop_
_entity.id
_entity.type
_entity.pdbx_description
1 polymer ?
#
loop_
_entity_poly.entity_id
_entity_poly.type
_entity_poly.pdbx_seq_one_letter_code
_entity_poly.pdbx_strand_id
1 'polypeptide(L)'
;MSKSAQERAIENYRARLAGRGIVRFELQALGADRDLIRGLARKLLEKGPEAARIRQTVQRALSGGDPASGNILKALRRSPLVGSDLDMTRPREEGREVEL
;
A
#
# COMPACT_ATOMS: atom_id res chain seq x y z
N MET A 1 -21.40 24.62 36.27
CA MET A 1 -21.50 23.18 36.57
C MET A 1 -20.07 22.62 36.63
N SER A 2 -19.62 22.15 37.80
CA SER A 2 -18.29 21.56 37.95
C SER A 2 -18.24 20.24 37.19
N LYS A 3 -17.31 20.08 36.24
CA LYS A 3 -17.07 18.78 35.58
C LYS A 3 -16.84 17.71 36.64
N SER A 4 -17.51 16.57 36.51
CA SER A 4 -17.35 15.45 37.44
C SER A 4 -15.89 14.96 37.42
N ALA A 5 -15.45 14.29 38.49
CA ALA A 5 -14.11 13.71 38.54
C ALA A 5 -13.85 12.76 37.36
N GLN A 6 -14.89 12.05 36.92
CA GLN A 6 -14.85 11.14 35.76
C GLN A 6 -14.62 11.90 34.44
N GLU A 7 -15.33 13.01 34.21
CA GLU A 7 -15.17 13.82 33.00
C GLU A 7 -13.75 14.38 32.88
N ARG A 8 -13.19 14.89 33.99
CA ARG A 8 -11.81 15.39 34.02
C ARG A 8 -10.79 14.28 33.75
N ALA A 9 -11.01 13.09 34.33
CA ALA A 9 -10.14 11.94 34.08
C ALA A 9 -10.12 11.53 32.59
N ILE A 10 -11.29 11.53 31.95
CA ILE A 10 -11.43 11.23 30.52
C ILE A 10 -10.74 12.30 29.67
N GLU A 11 -10.92 13.57 29.98
CA GLU A 11 -10.30 14.69 29.27
C GLU A 11 -8.78 14.67 29.35
N ASN A 12 -8.23 14.46 30.56
CA ASN A 12 -6.78 14.34 30.76
C ASN A 12 -6.20 13.12 30.02
N TYR A 13 -6.91 12.00 30.03
CA TYR A 13 -6.51 10.82 29.26
C TYR A 13 -6.46 11.11 27.76
N ARG A 14 -7.47 11.82 27.22
CA ARG A 14 -7.50 12.23 25.81
C ARG A 14 -6.38 13.20 25.47
N ALA A 15 -6.13 14.19 26.31
CA ALA A 15 -5.03 15.14 26.11
C ALA A 15 -3.68 14.42 26.03
N ARG A 16 -3.46 13.41 26.88
CA ARG A 16 -2.25 12.58 26.86
C ARG A 16 -2.13 11.73 25.59
N LEU A 17 -3.24 11.20 25.06
CA LEU A 17 -3.23 10.48 23.78
C LEU A 17 -2.95 11.42 22.60
N ALA A 18 -3.56 12.60 22.59
CA ALA A 18 -3.32 13.62 21.57
C ALA A 18 -1.86 14.07 21.54
N GLY A 19 -1.23 14.26 22.71
CA GLY A 19 0.20 14.55 22.83
C GLY A 19 1.12 13.46 22.24
N ARG A 20 0.62 12.23 22.04
CA ARG A 20 1.33 11.13 21.36
C ARG A 20 1.02 11.02 19.86
N GLY A 21 0.22 11.95 19.33
CA GLY A 21 -0.28 11.96 17.96
C GLY A 21 -1.43 10.98 17.70
N ILE A 22 -2.09 10.49 18.75
CA ILE A 22 -3.22 9.55 18.63
C ILE A 22 -4.52 10.35 18.62
N VAL A 23 -5.23 10.27 17.50
CA VAL A 23 -6.51 10.95 17.30
C VAL A 23 -7.66 9.95 17.23
N ARG A 24 -8.83 10.37 17.70
CA ARG A 24 -10.08 9.62 17.56
C ARG A 24 -10.85 10.17 16.36
N PHE A 25 -11.37 9.28 15.54
CA PHE A 25 -12.25 9.60 14.44
C PHE A 25 -13.34 8.53 14.33
N GLU A 26 -14.46 8.90 13.73
CA GLU A 26 -15.58 7.99 13.48
C GLU A 26 -15.47 7.43 12.07
N LEU A 27 -15.90 6.18 11.94
CA LEU A 27 -15.78 5.41 10.70
C LEU A 27 -17.11 4.72 10.42
N GLN A 28 -17.50 4.69 9.15
CA GLN A 28 -18.55 3.80 8.64
C GLN A 28 -17.87 2.59 8.01
N ALA A 29 -18.21 1.38 8.46
CA ALA A 29 -17.67 0.13 7.95
C ALA A 29 -18.68 -1.00 8.14
N LEU A 30 -18.50 -2.10 7.41
CA LEU A 30 -19.30 -3.31 7.62
C LEU A 30 -18.98 -3.91 9.00
N GLY A 31 -20.00 -4.49 9.63
CA GLY A 31 -19.84 -5.12 10.95
C GLY A 31 -18.79 -6.25 10.95
N ALA A 32 -18.66 -6.97 9.84
CA ALA A 32 -17.69 -8.04 9.67
C ALA A 32 -16.23 -7.54 9.73
N ASP A 33 -15.97 -6.30 9.30
CA ASP A 33 -14.62 -5.74 9.24
C ASP A 33 -14.19 -5.07 10.55
N ARG A 34 -15.08 -5.01 11.55
CA ARG A 34 -14.87 -4.26 12.79
C ARG A 34 -13.59 -4.67 13.52
N ASP A 35 -13.37 -5.96 13.69
CA ASP A 35 -12.20 -6.47 14.42
C ASP A 35 -10.92 -6.38 13.59
N LEU A 36 -11.02 -6.52 12.27
CA LEU A 36 -9.91 -6.30 11.34
C LEU A 36 -9.42 -4.86 11.40
N ILE A 37 -10.32 -3.88 11.28
CA ILE A 37 -9.98 -2.44 11.33
C ILE A 37 -9.38 -2.08 12.70
N ARG A 38 -9.94 -2.63 13.79
CA ARG A 38 -9.42 -2.42 15.15
C ARG A 38 -8.01 -3.00 15.31
N GLY A 39 -7.78 -4.20 14.79
CA GLY A 39 -6.47 -4.86 14.80
C GLY A 39 -5.43 -4.07 14.01
N LEU A 40 -5.81 -3.63 12.80
CA LEU A 40 -4.98 -2.78 11.95
C LEU A 40 -4.59 -1.49 12.67
N ALA A 41 -5.55 -0.78 13.27
CA ALA A 41 -5.27 0.46 14.01
C ALA A 41 -4.29 0.22 15.18
N ARG A 42 -4.46 -0.87 15.94
CA ARG A 42 -3.54 -1.24 17.03
C ARG A 42 -2.13 -1.50 16.52
N LYS A 43 -1.98 -2.27 15.44
CA LYS A 43 -0.67 -2.55 14.84
C LYS A 43 0.01 -1.29 14.31
N LEU A 44 -0.74 -0.36 13.73
CA LEU A 44 -0.19 0.91 13.25
C LEU A 44 0.29 1.82 14.39
N LEU A 45 -0.25 1.69 15.61
CA LEU A 45 0.19 2.44 16.79
C LEU A 45 1.56 1.99 17.34
N GLU A 46 2.02 0.78 17.01
CA GLU A 46 3.31 0.24 17.47
C GLU A 46 4.52 0.95 16.83
N LYS A 47 4.31 1.74 15.75
CA LYS A 47 5.33 2.56 15.05
C LYS A 47 6.62 1.83 14.61
N GLY A 48 6.66 0.50 14.66
CA GLY A 48 7.80 -0.32 14.24
C GLY A 48 7.88 -0.58 12.73
N PRO A 49 8.89 -1.35 12.27
CA PRO A 49 9.05 -1.69 10.86
C PRO A 49 7.89 -2.50 10.31
N GLU A 50 7.25 -3.33 11.15
CA GLU A 50 6.03 -4.05 10.78
C GLU A 50 4.87 -3.09 10.48
N ALA A 51 4.68 -2.06 11.32
CA ALA A 51 3.65 -1.03 11.10
C ALA A 51 3.89 -0.25 9.78
N ALA A 52 5.15 0.03 9.45
CA ALA A 52 5.50 0.68 8.19
C ALA A 52 5.16 -0.20 6.97
N ARG A 53 5.50 -1.50 7.02
CA ARG A 53 5.15 -2.46 5.97
C ARG A 53 3.64 -2.58 5.80
N ILE A 54 2.90 -2.74 6.89
CA ILE A 54 1.43 -2.82 6.85
C ILE A 54 0.84 -1.55 6.20
N ARG A 55 1.32 -0.36 6.58
CA ARG A 55 0.87 0.90 5.99
C ARG A 55 1.08 0.94 4.48
N GLN A 56 2.27 0.53 4.02
CA GLN A 56 2.60 0.49 2.59
C GLN A 56 1.70 -0.50 1.83
N THR A 57 1.48 -1.69 2.37
CA THR A 57 0.60 -2.70 1.76
C THR A 57 -0.84 -2.19 1.64
N VAL A 58 -1.37 -1.58 2.70
CA VAL A 58 -2.73 -1.00 2.69
C VAL A 58 -2.81 0.14 1.67
N GLN A 59 -1.82 1.04 1.64
CA GLN A 59 -1.77 2.12 0.65
C GLN A 59 -1.78 1.57 -0.77
N ARG A 60 -0.95 0.56 -1.07
CA ARG A 60 -0.92 -0.10 -2.38
C ARG A 60 -2.29 -0.71 -2.75
N ALA A 61 -2.93 -1.40 -1.81
CA ALA A 61 -4.25 -1.99 -2.04
C ALA A 61 -5.32 -0.92 -2.34
N LEU A 62 -5.29 0.21 -1.63
CA LEU A 62 -6.24 1.31 -1.81
C LEU A 62 -5.97 2.11 -3.09
N SER A 63 -4.71 2.22 -3.53
CA SER A 63 -4.33 2.90 -4.78
C SER A 63 -4.60 2.09 -6.05
N GLY A 64 -5.31 0.95 -5.96
CA GLY A 64 -5.62 0.09 -7.10
C GLY A 64 -4.55 -0.96 -7.43
N GLY A 65 -3.64 -1.24 -6.49
CA GLY A 65 -2.54 -2.19 -6.65
C GLY A 65 -1.32 -1.61 -7.37
N ASP A 66 -0.27 -2.43 -7.53
CA ASP A 66 0.76 -2.11 -8.53
C ASP A 66 0.08 -2.20 -9.92
N PRO A 67 0.33 -1.26 -10.86
CA PRO A 67 -0.17 -1.40 -12.23
C PRO A 67 0.25 -2.77 -12.73
N ALA A 68 -0.73 -3.63 -13.03
CA ALA A 68 -0.54 -5.07 -13.21
C ALA A 68 0.81 -5.39 -13.86
N SER A 69 1.79 -5.77 -13.04
CA SER A 69 3.11 -6.20 -13.50
C SER A 69 2.91 -7.53 -14.21
N GLY A 70 2.55 -7.48 -15.49
CA GLY A 70 2.13 -8.68 -16.20
C GLY A 70 1.54 -8.49 -17.60
N ASN A 71 1.31 -7.27 -18.08
CA ASN A 71 0.76 -7.12 -19.44
C ASN A 71 1.75 -7.48 -20.54
N ILE A 72 3.07 -7.32 -20.34
CA ILE A 72 4.04 -7.72 -21.37
C ILE A 72 4.04 -9.24 -21.56
N LEU A 73 4.08 -10.02 -20.47
CA LEU A 73 4.06 -11.48 -20.56
C LEU A 73 2.72 -12.00 -21.10
N LYS A 74 1.61 -11.37 -20.70
CA LYS A 74 0.27 -11.70 -21.21
C LYS A 74 0.11 -11.33 -22.69
N ALA A 75 0.70 -10.22 -23.13
CA ALA A 75 0.71 -9.79 -24.53
C ALA A 75 1.59 -10.72 -25.38
N LEU A 76 2.79 -11.05 -24.92
CA LEU A 76 3.69 -11.98 -25.61
C LEU A 76 3.06 -13.37 -25.77
N ARG A 77 2.33 -13.88 -24.76
CA ARG A 77 1.59 -15.15 -24.84
C ARG A 77 0.38 -15.13 -25.78
N ARG A 78 -0.11 -13.95 -26.16
CA ARG A 78 -1.19 -13.77 -27.15
C ARG A 78 -0.65 -13.47 -28.56
N SER A 79 0.67 -13.38 -28.70
CA SER A 79 1.28 -13.11 -30.00
C SER A 79 0.96 -14.27 -30.96
N PRO A 80 0.55 -13.99 -32.20
CA PRO A 80 0.42 -15.03 -33.23
C PRO A 80 1.75 -15.69 -33.57
N LEU A 81 2.88 -15.11 -33.12
CA LEU A 81 4.22 -15.64 -33.34
C LEU A 81 4.65 -16.68 -32.29
N VAL A 82 3.78 -17.00 -31.31
CA VAL A 82 4.07 -18.06 -30.32
C VAL A 82 4.17 -19.41 -31.04
N GLY A 83 5.33 -20.06 -30.95
CA GLY A 83 5.59 -21.33 -31.64
C GLY A 83 5.94 -21.20 -33.11
N SER A 84 6.08 -19.98 -33.63
CA SER A 84 6.68 -19.75 -34.95
C SER A 84 8.19 -19.98 -34.89
N ASP A 85 8.74 -20.56 -35.94
CA ASP A 85 10.18 -20.74 -36.10
C ASP A 85 10.83 -19.41 -36.50
N LEU A 86 10.99 -18.53 -35.51
CA LEU A 86 11.64 -17.23 -35.69
C LEU A 86 13.15 -17.43 -35.64
N ASP A 87 13.85 -16.93 -36.65
CA ASP A 87 15.29 -16.78 -36.57
C ASP A 87 15.63 -15.69 -35.55
N MET A 88 16.12 -16.12 -34.39
CA MET A 88 16.52 -15.25 -33.28
C MET A 88 17.96 -14.77 -33.42
N THR A 89 18.66 -15.12 -34.51
CA THR A 89 20.01 -14.63 -34.74
C THR A 89 19.96 -13.13 -35.01
N ARG A 90 20.67 -12.37 -34.15
CA ARG A 90 20.86 -10.94 -34.36
C ARG A 90 22.03 -10.77 -35.32
N PRO A 91 21.85 -10.16 -36.50
CA PRO A 91 22.97 -9.82 -37.36
C PRO A 91 23.86 -8.79 -36.67
N ARG A 92 25.18 -8.98 -36.76
CA ARG A 92 26.16 -7.96 -36.37
C ARG A 92 26.57 -7.21 -37.62
N GLU A 93 26.14 -5.97 -37.70
CA GLU A 93 26.60 -5.04 -38.73
C GLU A 93 27.78 -4.23 -38.18
N GLU A 94 28.71 -3.83 -39.03
CA GLU A 94 29.87 -3.02 -38.64
C GLU A 94 29.49 -1.61 -38.14
N GLY A 95 28.22 -1.23 -38.30
CA GLY A 95 27.71 0.10 -38.01
C GLY A 95 27.93 1.05 -39.18
N ARG A 96 27.36 2.24 -39.08
CA ARG A 96 27.55 3.31 -40.06
C ARG A 96 28.71 4.18 -39.61
N GLU A 97 29.61 4.56 -40.50
CA GLU A 97 30.60 5.61 -40.21
C GLU A 97 29.87 6.92 -39.87
N VAL A 98 30.18 7.46 -38.69
CA VAL A 98 29.68 8.75 -38.22
C VAL A 98 30.88 9.58 -37.82
N GLU A 99 31.04 10.77 -38.42
CA GLU A 99 31.97 11.78 -37.93
C GLU A 99 31.37 12.40 -36.65
N LEU A 100 32.12 12.32 -35.53
CA LEU A 100 31.76 12.90 -34.23
C LEU A 100 32.41 14.27 -34.04
#